data_AF-A0A6L9ESN5-F1
#
_entry.id   AF-A0A6L9ESN5-F1
#
_cell.length_a   1.000
_cell.length_b   1.000
_cell.length_c   1.000
_cell.angle_alpha   90.00
_cell.angle_beta   90.00
_cell.angle_gamma   90.00
#
_symmetry.space_group_name_H-M   'P 1'
#
loop_
_entity.id
_entity.type
_entity.pdbx_description
1 polymer ?
#
loop_
_entity_poly.entity_id
_entity_poly.type
_entity_poly.pdbx_seq_one_letter_code
_entity_poly.pdbx_strand_id
1 'polypeptide(L)'
;MKMIIDPSIMPTITFPKNNEELIQNLAHNWFCNFDNISNIGDTTSDTLCRAVTGEGYSKRGIYTNEDDVVFTYKRCISLNGIDVIPKKDDLLDRSILFELDRIQDSNRKGEYKLLEELRIIMPEILGGIFDILSKAIRVYSYSSTIKLNRMADFTSWGYAIAEAIGGLGSEFLSRYNKNINKQNLEAINSNSFASAVVALLDSNQSWSGKASDLMIALETVAERERIYTGSSDFPTTSNMVSKKLKSIKSNLERLGIEFEIKRTNTNNIIHLRRSGS
;
A
#
# COMPACT_ATOMS: atom_id res chain seq x y z
N MET A 1 -12.49 15.85 -1.74
CA MET A 1 -12.49 14.72 -2.69
C MET A 1 -13.91 14.31 -3.07
N LYS A 2 -14.74 13.78 -2.16
CA LYS A 2 -16.09 13.33 -2.53
C LYS A 2 -16.95 14.40 -3.21
N MET A 3 -16.90 15.65 -2.73
CA MET A 3 -17.57 16.80 -3.37
C MET A 3 -17.11 17.12 -4.80
N ILE A 4 -15.93 16.65 -5.22
CA ILE A 4 -15.29 16.98 -6.50
C ILE A 4 -15.39 15.80 -7.48
N ILE A 5 -15.01 14.60 -7.04
CA ILE A 5 -14.82 13.44 -7.93
C ILE A 5 -15.93 12.39 -7.85
N ASP A 6 -16.77 12.42 -6.81
CA ASP A 6 -17.87 11.47 -6.63
C ASP A 6 -18.97 12.09 -5.76
N PRO A 7 -19.67 13.12 -6.28
CA PRO A 7 -20.66 13.85 -5.51
C PRO A 7 -21.85 12.94 -5.21
N SER A 8 -21.87 12.37 -4.01
CA SER A 8 -22.97 11.54 -3.51
C SER A 8 -23.48 12.03 -2.16
N ILE A 9 -24.73 11.69 -1.85
CA ILE A 9 -25.47 12.19 -0.67
C ILE A 9 -24.82 11.73 0.64
N MET A 10 -24.11 10.59 0.65
CA MET A 10 -23.40 10.10 1.84
C MET A 10 -21.94 10.57 1.82
N PRO A 11 -21.51 11.54 2.63
CA PRO A 11 -20.14 12.07 2.59
C PRO A 11 -19.08 11.06 3.07
N THR A 12 -19.43 10.16 3.99
CA THR A 12 -18.52 9.17 4.59
C THR A 12 -19.13 7.78 4.49
N ILE A 13 -18.33 6.79 4.10
CA ILE A 13 -18.74 5.38 4.05
C ILE A 13 -18.08 4.70 5.24
N THR A 14 -18.88 4.16 6.16
CA THR A 14 -18.35 3.33 7.26
C THR A 14 -17.64 2.12 6.67
N PHE A 15 -16.50 1.73 7.25
CA PHE A 15 -15.81 0.54 6.79
C PHE A 15 -16.72 -0.69 6.96
N PRO A 16 -17.00 -1.44 5.88
CA PRO A 16 -17.95 -2.54 5.88
C PRO A 16 -17.49 -3.70 6.78
N LYS A 17 -18.44 -4.40 7.40
CA LYS A 17 -18.13 -5.47 8.36
C LYS A 17 -17.84 -6.80 7.67
N ASN A 18 -18.31 -6.97 6.44
CA ASN A 18 -18.10 -8.16 5.64
C ASN A 18 -17.67 -7.79 4.21
N ASN A 19 -17.11 -8.77 3.51
CA ASN A 19 -16.57 -8.55 2.16
C ASN A 19 -17.67 -8.25 1.13
N GLU A 20 -18.90 -8.73 1.35
CA GLU A 20 -20.01 -8.50 0.42
C GLU A 20 -20.46 -7.04 0.42
N GLU A 21 -20.61 -6.44 1.60
CA GLU A 21 -20.88 -5.02 1.78
C GLU A 21 -19.76 -4.15 1.19
N LEU A 22 -18.51 -4.60 1.30
CA LEU A 22 -17.37 -3.92 0.65
C LEU A 22 -17.52 -3.89 -0.86
N ILE A 23 -17.79 -5.03 -1.47
CA ILE A 23 -18.00 -5.14 -2.91
C ILE A 23 -19.18 -4.26 -3.34
N GLN A 24 -20.27 -4.26 -2.58
CA GLN A 24 -21.43 -3.42 -2.87
C GLN A 24 -21.09 -1.91 -2.81
N ASN A 25 -20.32 -1.48 -1.81
CA ASN A 25 -19.87 -0.10 -1.70
C ASN A 25 -18.96 0.30 -2.86
N LEU A 26 -18.02 -0.58 -3.23
CA LEU A 26 -17.11 -0.39 -4.36
C LEU A 26 -17.88 -0.36 -5.70
N ALA A 27 -18.93 -1.16 -5.85
CA ALA A 27 -19.74 -1.15 -7.06
C ALA A 27 -20.49 0.18 -7.24
N HIS A 28 -21.05 0.75 -6.17
CA HIS A 28 -21.96 1.90 -6.23
C HIS A 28 -21.31 3.29 -6.09
N ASN A 29 -20.03 3.39 -5.72
CA ASN A 29 -19.34 4.67 -5.54
C ASN A 29 -18.12 4.71 -6.46
N TRP A 30 -17.78 5.88 -7.01
CA TRP A 30 -16.54 6.07 -7.78
C TRP A 30 -15.33 6.28 -6.86
N PHE A 31 -15.53 7.01 -5.76
CA PHE A 31 -14.54 7.27 -4.73
C PHE A 31 -15.00 6.74 -3.37
N CYS A 32 -14.29 5.74 -2.86
CA CYS A 32 -14.56 5.15 -1.56
C CYS A 32 -13.60 5.71 -0.51
N ASN A 33 -14.11 6.57 0.37
CA ASN A 33 -13.37 7.05 1.53
C ASN A 33 -13.77 6.26 2.76
N PHE A 34 -12.82 5.51 3.30
CA PHE A 34 -12.98 4.73 4.51
C PHE A 34 -12.17 5.36 5.64
N ASP A 35 -12.88 5.81 6.67
CA ASP A 35 -12.30 6.53 7.79
C ASP A 35 -12.15 5.64 9.02
N ASN A 36 -11.18 5.99 9.87
CA ASN A 36 -10.89 5.34 11.15
C ASN A 36 -10.69 3.81 11.07
N ILE A 37 -9.89 3.36 10.09
CA ILE A 37 -9.58 1.94 9.94
C ILE A 37 -8.40 1.58 10.86
N SER A 38 -8.61 0.59 11.72
CA SER A 38 -7.58 0.06 12.61
C SER A 38 -6.85 -1.16 12.03
N ASN A 39 -7.52 -1.98 11.20
CA ASN A 39 -6.93 -3.17 10.62
C ASN A 39 -7.63 -3.59 9.33
N ILE A 40 -6.87 -4.20 8.41
CA ILE A 40 -7.38 -4.78 7.16
C ILE A 40 -7.02 -6.27 7.15
N GLY A 41 -8.04 -7.12 7.10
CA GLY A 41 -7.86 -8.57 6.93
C GLY A 41 -7.44 -8.95 5.52
N ASP A 42 -6.96 -10.19 5.35
CA ASP A 42 -6.41 -10.68 4.09
C ASP A 42 -7.39 -10.57 2.91
N THR A 43 -8.61 -11.06 3.10
CA THR A 43 -9.67 -11.02 2.07
C THR A 43 -10.01 -9.58 1.68
N THR A 44 -10.07 -8.68 2.65
CA THR A 44 -10.37 -7.26 2.40
C THR A 44 -9.25 -6.61 1.61
N SER A 45 -7.99 -6.88 1.96
CA SER A 45 -6.82 -6.38 1.23
C SER A 45 -6.86 -6.80 -0.24
N ASP A 46 -7.14 -8.08 -0.50
CA ASP A 46 -7.21 -8.63 -1.85
C ASP A 46 -8.37 -7.99 -2.65
N THR A 47 -9.53 -7.78 -2.02
CA THR A 47 -10.67 -7.07 -2.63
C THR A 47 -10.32 -5.62 -2.99
N LEU A 48 -9.62 -4.89 -2.11
CA LEU A 48 -9.19 -3.51 -2.39
C LEU A 48 -8.18 -3.46 -3.55
N CYS A 49 -7.22 -4.39 -3.62
CA CYS A 49 -6.28 -4.48 -4.74
C CYS A 49 -6.97 -4.69 -6.09
N ARG A 50 -7.97 -5.57 -6.12
CA ARG A 50 -8.80 -5.84 -7.31
C ARG A 50 -9.61 -4.62 -7.72
N ALA A 51 -10.13 -3.88 -6.74
CA ALA A 51 -10.88 -2.65 -6.97
C ALA A 51 -10.03 -1.54 -7.61
N VAL A 52 -8.75 -1.42 -7.24
CA VAL A 52 -7.85 -0.40 -7.82
C VAL A 52 -7.44 -0.76 -9.25
N THR A 53 -7.31 -2.05 -9.56
CA THR A 53 -6.85 -2.54 -10.87
C THR A 53 -7.99 -2.67 -11.89
N GLY A 54 -9.23 -2.89 -11.44
CA GLY A 54 -10.40 -2.98 -12.30
C GLY A 54 -10.94 -4.40 -12.53
N GLU A 55 -10.58 -5.37 -11.67
CA GLU A 55 -10.99 -6.75 -11.86
C GLU A 55 -12.47 -7.00 -11.47
N GLY A 56 -13.21 -7.70 -12.34
CA GLY A 56 -14.61 -8.01 -12.12
C GLY A 56 -14.85 -9.04 -11.02
N TYR A 57 -15.90 -8.85 -10.22
CA TYR A 57 -16.43 -9.75 -9.20
C TYR A 57 -17.78 -10.32 -9.67
N SER A 58 -17.92 -11.65 -9.76
CA SER A 58 -19.20 -12.30 -10.03
C SER A 58 -19.86 -12.77 -8.74
N LYS A 59 -21.14 -12.45 -8.54
CA LYS A 59 -21.97 -12.98 -7.44
C LYS A 59 -23.15 -13.75 -8.03
N ARG A 60 -23.38 -14.97 -7.52
CA ARG A 60 -24.63 -15.72 -7.75
C ARG A 60 -25.77 -15.01 -7.01
N GLY A 61 -26.83 -14.63 -7.72
CA GLY A 61 -28.02 -14.03 -7.12
C GLY A 61 -28.65 -14.99 -6.10
N ILE A 62 -28.84 -14.54 -4.86
CA ILE A 62 -29.63 -15.29 -3.88
C ILE A 62 -31.08 -14.79 -4.03
N TYR A 63 -31.97 -15.70 -4.46
CA TYR A 63 -33.43 -15.54 -4.59
C TYR A 63 -34.05 -14.94 -5.86
N THR A 64 -33.36 -14.90 -7.00
CA THR A 64 -34.03 -14.84 -8.32
C THR A 64 -33.14 -15.50 -9.37
N ASN A 65 -33.67 -16.53 -10.02
CA ASN A 65 -33.28 -17.19 -11.28
C ASN A 65 -31.85 -16.95 -11.82
N GLU A 66 -31.05 -18.03 -11.89
CA GLU A 66 -29.97 -18.37 -12.86
C GLU A 66 -29.04 -17.32 -13.49
N ASP A 67 -29.10 -16.04 -13.12
CA ASP A 67 -28.27 -14.97 -13.66
C ASP A 67 -27.13 -14.63 -12.68
N ASP A 68 -25.90 -14.94 -13.09
CA ASP A 68 -24.70 -14.44 -12.43
C ASP A 68 -24.58 -12.93 -12.65
N VAL A 69 -24.62 -12.14 -11.58
CA VAL A 69 -24.40 -10.68 -11.68
C VAL A 69 -22.90 -10.42 -11.62
N VAL A 70 -22.33 -10.04 -12.76
CA VAL A 70 -20.91 -9.65 -12.89
C VAL A 70 -20.77 -8.16 -12.62
N PHE A 71 -20.14 -7.81 -11.50
CA PHE A 71 -19.73 -6.44 -11.19
C PHE A 71 -18.31 -6.19 -11.71
N THR A 72 -18.14 -5.30 -12.68
CA THR A 72 -16.79 -4.81 -13.05
C THR A 72 -16.61 -3.40 -12.53
N TYR A 73 -15.65 -3.19 -11.63
CA TYR A 73 -15.39 -1.88 -11.04
C TYR A 73 -13.89 -1.60 -10.95
N LYS A 74 -13.50 -0.37 -11.32
CA LYS A 74 -12.20 0.23 -11.04
C LYS A 74 -12.43 1.50 -10.23
N ARG A 75 -11.87 1.61 -9.03
CA ARG A 75 -12.22 2.63 -8.03
C ARG A 75 -11.01 3.34 -7.42
N CYS A 76 -11.22 4.59 -7.05
CA CYS A 76 -10.28 5.35 -6.23
C CYS A 76 -10.66 5.15 -4.75
N ILE A 77 -9.68 4.80 -3.92
CA ILE A 77 -9.90 4.44 -2.53
C ILE A 77 -9.00 5.29 -1.65
N SER A 78 -9.57 5.84 -0.58
CA SER A 78 -8.86 6.53 0.49
C SER A 78 -9.07 5.75 1.78
N LEU A 79 -7.97 5.49 2.49
CA LEU A 79 -7.95 4.81 3.78
C LEU A 79 -7.33 5.77 4.80
N ASN A 80 -8.05 6.06 5.88
CA ASN A 80 -7.54 6.88 6.98
C ASN A 80 -7.46 6.05 8.27
N GLY A 81 -6.36 6.19 9.00
CA GLY A 81 -6.08 5.49 10.25
C GLY A 81 -4.88 6.09 10.97
N ILE A 82 -4.72 5.73 12.25
CA ILE A 82 -3.60 6.21 13.07
C ILE A 82 -2.30 5.51 12.66
N ASP A 83 -2.37 4.21 12.40
CA ASP A 83 -1.25 3.40 11.96
C ASP A 83 -1.25 3.25 10.43
N VAL A 84 -0.10 2.84 9.87
CA VAL A 84 -0.02 2.42 8.47
C VAL A 84 -0.89 1.18 8.27
N ILE A 85 -2.06 1.39 7.67
CA ILE A 85 -3.12 0.39 7.56
C ILE A 85 -2.77 -0.75 6.59
N PRO A 86 -2.26 -0.48 5.38
CA PRO A 86 -1.94 -1.55 4.45
C PRO A 86 -0.69 -2.28 4.94
N LYS A 87 -0.82 -3.51 5.41
CA LYS A 87 0.32 -4.34 5.87
C LYS A 87 0.82 -5.33 4.83
N LYS A 88 -0.01 -5.64 3.83
CA LYS A 88 0.38 -6.50 2.71
C LYS A 88 1.08 -5.66 1.64
N ASP A 89 2.21 -6.16 1.17
CA ASP A 89 3.01 -5.58 0.08
C ASP A 89 2.15 -5.26 -1.15
N ASP A 90 1.16 -6.11 -1.45
CA ASP A 90 0.29 -5.94 -2.62
C ASP A 90 -0.55 -4.66 -2.55
N LEU A 91 -1.16 -4.37 -1.40
CA LEU A 91 -1.98 -3.16 -1.23
C LEU A 91 -1.11 -1.93 -1.05
N LEU A 92 0.01 -2.05 -0.33
CA LEU A 92 1.01 -0.98 -0.17
C LEU A 92 1.56 -0.50 -1.51
N ASP A 93 1.93 -1.43 -2.39
CA ASP A 93 2.43 -1.12 -3.73
C ASP A 93 1.45 -0.35 -4.61
N ARG A 94 0.16 -0.46 -4.29
CA ARG A 94 -0.95 0.22 -5.00
C ARG A 94 -1.43 1.47 -4.26
N SER A 95 -0.74 1.85 -3.18
CA SER A 95 -1.12 2.96 -2.31
C SER A 95 -0.14 4.12 -2.45
N ILE A 96 -0.60 5.31 -2.10
CA ILE A 96 0.23 6.49 -1.87
C ILE A 96 0.00 6.89 -0.42
N LEU A 97 1.06 6.89 0.38
CA LEU A 97 0.95 7.25 1.78
C LEU A 97 1.14 8.76 1.90
N PHE A 98 0.17 9.40 2.56
CA PHE A 98 0.24 10.80 2.91
C PHE A 98 0.32 10.89 4.43
N GLU A 99 1.44 11.43 4.92
CA GLU A 99 1.58 11.77 6.33
C GLU A 99 1.06 13.21 6.53
N LEU A 100 0.14 13.38 7.47
CA LEU A 100 -0.47 14.67 7.76
C LEU A 100 -0.02 15.14 9.14
N ASP A 101 0.43 16.39 9.21
CA ASP A 101 0.79 17.02 10.47
C ASP A 101 -0.46 17.31 11.31
N ARG A 102 -0.29 17.22 12.64
CA ARG A 102 -1.35 17.58 13.57
C ARG A 102 -1.68 19.07 13.45
N ILE A 103 -2.96 19.37 13.26
CA ILE A 103 -3.46 20.75 13.21
C ILE A 103 -3.30 21.40 14.59
N GLN A 104 -2.52 22.48 14.64
CA GLN A 104 -2.33 23.33 15.82
C GLN A 104 -3.67 23.85 16.34
N ASP A 105 -3.82 23.94 17.65
CA ASP A 105 -5.09 24.29 18.31
C ASP A 105 -5.64 25.64 17.82
N SER A 106 -4.76 26.62 17.58
CA SER A 106 -5.10 27.95 17.04
C SER A 106 -5.62 27.94 15.60
N ASN A 107 -5.31 26.90 14.83
CA ASN A 107 -5.68 26.77 13.42
C ASN A 107 -6.93 25.90 13.21
N ARG A 108 -7.50 25.32 14.28
CA ARG A 108 -8.70 24.50 14.19
C ARG A 108 -9.90 25.37 13.83
N LYS A 109 -10.64 24.96 12.80
CA LYS A 109 -11.89 25.61 12.37
C LYS A 109 -13.05 24.65 12.61
N GLY A 110 -14.20 25.19 13.01
CA GLY A 110 -15.45 24.44 13.05
C GLY A 110 -15.86 24.02 11.64
N GLU A 111 -16.47 22.84 11.52
CA GLU A 111 -16.85 22.24 10.24
C GLU A 111 -17.70 23.16 9.37
N TYR A 112 -18.70 23.83 9.95
CA TYR A 112 -19.55 24.77 9.22
C TYR A 112 -18.75 25.85 8.49
N LYS A 113 -17.84 26.52 9.22
CA LYS A 113 -17.01 27.60 8.68
C LYS A 113 -16.01 27.08 7.65
N LEU A 114 -15.42 25.92 7.91
CA LEU A 114 -14.52 25.26 6.96
C LEU A 114 -15.24 24.95 5.64
N LEU A 115 -16.43 24.36 5.71
CA LEU A 115 -17.22 24.02 4.52
C LEU A 115 -17.71 25.27 3.78
N GLU A 116 -18.04 26.35 4.49
CA GLU A 116 -18.39 27.63 3.88
C GLU A 116 -17.22 28.23 3.10
N GLU A 117 -16.04 28.35 3.73
CA GLU A 117 -14.82 28.82 3.06
C GLU A 117 -14.45 27.93 1.86
N LEU A 118 -14.55 26.60 2.02
CA LEU A 118 -14.26 25.65 0.95
C LEU A 118 -15.22 25.80 -0.23
N ARG A 119 -16.52 26.03 0.00
CA ARG A 119 -17.50 26.25 -1.06
C ARG A 119 -17.19 27.49 -1.89
N ILE A 120 -16.68 28.55 -1.28
CA ILE A 120 -16.32 29.79 -1.96
C ILE A 120 -15.17 29.57 -2.95
N ILE A 121 -14.14 28.82 -2.53
CA ILE A 121 -12.95 28.58 -3.36
C ILE A 121 -13.08 27.38 -4.31
N MET A 122 -14.13 26.56 -4.16
CA MET A 122 -14.34 25.33 -4.93
C MET A 122 -14.30 25.53 -6.46
N PRO A 123 -14.94 26.57 -7.04
CA PRO A 123 -14.92 26.77 -8.48
C PRO A 123 -13.51 27.00 -9.04
N GLU A 124 -12.66 27.72 -8.30
CA GLU A 124 -11.27 27.99 -8.68
C GLU A 124 -10.43 26.71 -8.63
N ILE A 125 -10.58 25.92 -7.56
CA ILE A 125 -9.91 24.62 -7.42
C ILE A 125 -10.29 23.71 -8.59
N LEU A 126 -11.59 23.62 -8.92
CA LEU A 126 -12.08 22.76 -9.98
C LEU A 126 -11.60 23.23 -11.37
N GLY A 127 -11.62 24.54 -11.62
CA GLY A 127 -11.08 25.13 -12.85
C GLY A 127 -9.60 24.82 -13.02
N GLY A 128 -8.81 25.03 -11.97
CA GLY A 128 -7.37 24.72 -11.97
C GLY A 128 -7.08 23.23 -12.23
N ILE A 129 -7.86 22.32 -11.64
CA ILE A 129 -7.74 20.88 -11.91
C ILE A 129 -7.98 20.58 -13.39
N PHE A 130 -9.06 21.10 -13.98
CA PHE A 130 -9.38 20.83 -15.39
C PHE A 130 -8.38 21.45 -16.36
N ASP A 131 -7.87 22.64 -16.07
CA ASP A 131 -6.83 23.29 -16.88
C ASP A 131 -5.54 22.46 -16.91
N ILE A 132 -5.11 21.97 -15.75
CA ILE A 132 -3.92 21.10 -15.66
C ILE A 132 -4.18 19.77 -16.35
N LEU A 133 -5.35 19.14 -16.16
CA LEU A 133 -5.68 17.88 -16.82
C LEU A 133 -5.71 18.02 -18.36
N SER A 134 -6.29 19.10 -18.88
CA SER A 134 -6.32 19.40 -20.32
C SER A 134 -4.92 19.51 -20.91
N LYS A 135 -4.00 20.16 -20.20
CA LYS A 135 -2.58 20.23 -20.57
C LYS A 135 -1.90 18.86 -20.47
N ALA A 136 -2.12 18.14 -19.37
CA ALA A 136 -1.52 16.83 -19.12
C ALA A 136 -1.89 15.80 -20.19
N ILE A 137 -3.14 15.79 -20.67
CA ILE A 137 -3.59 14.92 -21.78
C ILE A 137 -2.73 15.12 -23.04
N ARG A 138 -2.30 16.35 -23.33
CA ARG A 138 -1.44 16.65 -24.50
C ARG A 138 0.00 16.19 -24.32
N VAL A 139 0.48 16.19 -23.07
CA VAL A 139 1.83 15.76 -22.70
C VAL A 139 1.91 14.25 -22.53
N TYR A 140 0.78 13.60 -22.19
CA TYR A 140 0.69 12.18 -21.93
C TYR A 140 1.23 11.38 -23.12
N SER A 141 2.48 10.98 -22.98
CA SER A 141 3.23 10.20 -23.94
C SER A 141 3.67 8.96 -23.21
N TYR A 142 3.37 7.79 -23.79
CA TYR A 142 3.87 6.53 -23.30
C TYR A 142 5.37 6.46 -23.63
N SER A 143 6.19 7.11 -22.81
CA SER A 143 7.63 7.19 -23.04
C SER A 143 8.32 5.94 -22.49
N SER A 144 9.02 5.22 -23.36
CA SER A 144 9.85 4.06 -23.00
C SER A 144 11.04 4.41 -22.09
N THR A 145 11.34 5.69 -21.91
CA THR A 145 12.41 6.17 -21.01
C THR A 145 12.00 6.29 -19.56
N ILE A 146 10.70 6.25 -19.24
CA ILE A 146 10.23 6.28 -17.85
C ILE A 146 10.38 4.89 -17.27
N LYS A 147 11.18 4.73 -16.20
CA LYS A 147 11.20 3.48 -15.43
C LYS A 147 9.84 3.31 -14.76
N LEU A 148 9.05 2.38 -15.29
CA LEU A 148 7.70 2.13 -14.80
C LEU A 148 7.73 1.36 -13.48
N ASN A 149 6.97 1.86 -12.51
CA ASN A 149 6.66 1.15 -11.29
C ASN A 149 5.45 0.22 -11.50
N ARG A 150 5.09 -0.55 -10.47
CA ARG A 150 3.94 -1.47 -10.50
C ARG A 150 2.64 -0.80 -10.96
N MET A 151 2.46 0.48 -10.63
CA MET A 151 1.38 1.32 -11.16
C MET A 151 1.89 2.15 -12.36
N ALA A 152 2.12 1.49 -13.49
CA ALA A 152 2.69 2.11 -14.69
C ALA A 152 1.84 3.28 -15.23
N ASP A 153 0.52 3.08 -15.33
CA ASP A 153 -0.40 4.12 -15.80
C ASP A 153 -0.41 5.32 -14.85
N PHE A 154 -0.42 5.07 -13.54
CA PHE A 154 -0.34 6.13 -12.53
C PHE A 154 0.96 6.91 -12.63
N THR A 155 2.08 6.21 -12.82
CA THR A 155 3.41 6.83 -12.99
C THR A 155 3.42 7.75 -14.20
N SER A 156 2.84 7.30 -15.32
CA SER A 156 2.78 8.06 -16.58
C SER A 156 1.88 9.29 -16.46
N TRP A 157 0.70 9.14 -15.84
CA TRP A 157 -0.21 10.25 -15.60
C TRP A 157 0.37 11.27 -14.61
N GLY A 158 0.96 10.82 -13.52
CA GLY A 158 1.59 11.71 -12.54
C GLY A 158 2.75 12.50 -13.15
N TYR A 159 3.55 11.88 -14.02
CA TYR A 159 4.58 12.58 -14.79
C TYR A 159 3.96 13.66 -15.69
N ALA A 160 2.97 13.31 -16.51
CA ALA A 160 2.32 14.24 -17.43
C ALA A 160 1.63 15.41 -16.70
N ILE A 161 1.02 15.15 -15.55
CA ILE A 161 0.42 16.18 -14.68
C ILE A 161 1.51 17.11 -14.13
N ALA A 162 2.61 16.56 -13.62
CA ALA A 162 3.70 17.37 -13.08
C ALA A 162 4.39 18.22 -14.17
N GLU A 163 4.54 17.69 -15.39
CA GLU A 163 4.96 18.47 -16.56
C GLU A 163 3.98 19.60 -16.87
N ALA A 164 2.67 19.33 -16.85
CA ALA A 164 1.63 20.33 -17.13
C ALA A 164 1.54 21.44 -16.07
N ILE A 165 1.91 21.15 -14.82
CA ILE A 165 1.99 22.13 -13.72
C ILE A 165 3.18 23.08 -13.92
N GLY A 166 4.32 22.58 -14.40
CA GLY A 166 5.52 23.41 -14.57
C GLY A 166 6.80 22.69 -14.93
N GLY A 167 6.75 21.62 -15.73
CA GLY A 167 7.95 20.86 -16.13
C GLY A 167 8.56 20.02 -15.00
N LEU A 168 7.73 19.56 -14.06
CA LEU A 168 8.16 18.88 -12.84
C LEU A 168 8.09 17.35 -12.93
N GLY A 169 7.99 16.76 -14.12
CA GLY A 169 7.82 15.32 -14.32
C GLY A 169 8.95 14.51 -13.69
N SER A 170 10.21 14.93 -13.89
CA SER A 170 11.37 14.27 -13.28
C SER A 170 11.37 14.38 -11.75
N GLU A 171 10.92 15.52 -11.21
CA GLU A 171 10.78 15.70 -9.76
C GLU A 171 9.68 14.80 -9.19
N PHE A 172 8.55 14.70 -9.89
CA PHE A 172 7.47 13.76 -9.53
C PHE A 172 8.00 12.32 -9.46
N LEU A 173 8.74 11.85 -10.46
CA LEU A 173 9.30 10.49 -10.43
C LEU A 173 10.24 10.29 -9.24
N SER A 174 11.10 11.27 -8.95
CA SER A 174 12.01 11.22 -7.80
C SER A 174 11.23 11.13 -6.47
N ARG A 175 10.22 12.00 -6.29
CA ARG A 175 9.38 12.01 -5.07
C ARG A 175 8.53 10.76 -4.95
N TYR A 176 7.94 10.28 -6.05
CA TYR A 176 7.12 9.07 -6.05
C TYR A 176 7.95 7.82 -5.71
N ASN A 177 9.16 7.69 -6.27
CA ASN A 177 10.08 6.61 -5.91
C ASN A 177 10.53 6.68 -4.45
N LYS A 178 10.76 7.89 -3.90
CA LYS A 178 11.03 8.06 -2.47
C LYS A 178 9.84 7.61 -1.61
N ASN A 179 8.61 7.95 -2.01
CA ASN A 179 7.40 7.52 -1.30
C ASN A 179 7.26 5.99 -1.31
N ILE A 180 7.51 5.32 -2.45
CA ILE A 180 7.52 3.85 -2.53
C ILE A 180 8.58 3.24 -1.61
N ASN A 181 9.79 3.83 -1.56
CA ASN A 181 10.84 3.33 -0.68
C ASN A 181 10.49 3.52 0.81
N LYS A 182 9.88 4.66 1.18
CA LYS A 182 9.40 4.91 2.54
C LYS A 182 8.31 3.90 2.92
N GLN A 183 7.34 3.65 2.04
CA GLN A 183 6.30 2.63 2.22
C GLN A 183 6.89 1.25 2.53
N ASN A 184 7.91 0.84 1.77
CA ASN A 184 8.57 -0.45 1.99
C ASN A 184 9.23 -0.51 3.38
N LEU A 185 9.94 0.56 3.77
CA LEU A 185 10.58 0.63 5.09
C LEU A 185 9.55 0.58 6.23
N GLU A 186 8.42 1.28 6.11
CA GLU A 186 7.36 1.26 7.12
C GLU A 186 6.67 -0.10 7.21
N ALA A 187 6.42 -0.77 6.07
CA ALA A 187 5.90 -2.13 6.04
C ALA A 187 6.80 -3.10 6.81
N ILE A 188 8.10 -2.95 6.64
CA ILE A 188 9.12 -3.77 7.29
C ILE A 188 9.19 -3.47 8.79
N ASN A 189 9.17 -2.19 9.18
CA ASN A 189 9.12 -1.80 10.59
C ASN A 189 7.86 -2.30 11.29
N SER A 190 6.74 -2.44 10.56
CA SER A 190 5.50 -3.04 11.08
C SER A 190 5.55 -4.57 11.21
N ASN A 191 6.57 -5.22 10.62
CA ASN A 191 6.79 -6.65 10.65
C ASN A 191 8.05 -6.97 11.47
N SER A 192 7.85 -7.43 12.70
CA SER A 192 8.92 -7.78 13.64
C SER A 192 9.89 -8.81 13.06
N PHE A 193 9.40 -9.77 12.26
CA PHE A 193 10.26 -10.77 11.63
C PHE A 193 11.17 -10.16 10.57
N ALA A 194 10.63 -9.32 9.68
CA ALA A 194 11.40 -8.63 8.67
C ALA A 194 12.42 -7.68 9.31
N SER A 195 12.02 -6.93 10.34
CA SER A 195 12.91 -6.06 11.12
C SER A 195 14.08 -6.82 11.74
N ALA A 196 13.83 -8.01 12.30
CA ALA A 196 14.89 -8.85 12.86
C ALA A 196 15.86 -9.37 11.78
N VAL A 197 15.36 -9.73 10.58
CA VAL A 197 16.20 -10.16 9.45
C VAL A 197 17.11 -9.02 8.97
N VAL A 198 16.58 -7.80 8.88
CA VAL A 198 17.35 -6.61 8.51
C VAL A 198 18.44 -6.34 9.54
N ALA A 199 18.09 -6.31 10.83
CA ALA A 199 19.04 -6.06 11.91
C ALA A 199 20.13 -7.15 12.01
N LEU A 200 19.78 -8.41 11.69
CA LEU A 200 20.75 -9.49 11.61
C LEU A 200 21.76 -9.22 10.49
N LEU A 201 21.29 -8.75 9.33
CA LEU A 201 22.15 -8.45 8.18
C LEU A 201 22.92 -7.13 8.30
N ASP A 202 22.44 -6.19 9.11
CA ASP A 202 23.19 -4.98 9.47
C ASP A 202 24.39 -5.32 10.34
N SER A 203 24.28 -6.37 11.15
CA SER A 203 25.38 -6.89 11.96
C SER A 203 26.33 -7.78 11.14
N ASN A 204 25.80 -8.50 10.14
CA ASN A 204 26.54 -9.46 9.31
C ASN A 204 26.09 -9.36 7.85
N GLN A 205 26.97 -9.05 6.90
CA GLN A 205 26.55 -8.88 5.49
C GLN A 205 25.88 -10.12 4.85
N SER A 206 26.12 -11.31 5.41
CA SER A 206 25.42 -12.54 5.03
C SER A 206 25.23 -13.47 6.23
N TRP A 207 24.27 -14.39 6.12
CA TRP A 207 24.01 -15.42 7.10
C TRP A 207 23.69 -16.75 6.41
N SER A 208 24.12 -17.87 6.99
CA SER A 208 23.87 -19.21 6.46
C SER A 208 23.74 -20.24 7.57
N GLY A 209 22.73 -21.11 7.50
CA GLY A 209 22.52 -22.16 8.51
C GLY A 209 21.17 -22.85 8.42
N LYS A 210 20.81 -23.65 9.43
CA LYS A 210 19.50 -24.30 9.49
C LYS A 210 18.43 -23.31 9.94
N ALA A 211 17.17 -23.63 9.68
CA ALA A 211 16.04 -22.80 10.15
C ALA A 211 15.99 -22.63 11.68
N SER A 212 16.46 -23.63 12.44
CA SER A 212 16.62 -23.53 13.91
C SER A 212 17.66 -22.48 14.30
N ASP A 213 18.80 -22.49 13.61
CA ASP A 213 19.93 -21.62 13.91
C ASP A 213 19.58 -20.18 13.52
N LEU A 214 18.83 -20.01 12.42
CA LEU A 214 18.31 -18.71 12.00
C LEU A 214 17.35 -18.15 13.05
N MET A 215 16.44 -18.98 13.56
CA MET A 215 15.48 -18.55 14.57
C MET A 215 16.18 -18.02 15.83
N ILE A 216 17.17 -18.77 16.34
CA ILE A 216 17.96 -18.35 17.51
C ILE A 216 18.71 -17.04 17.23
N ALA A 217 19.32 -16.91 16.04
CA ALA A 217 20.03 -15.69 15.65
C ALA A 217 19.09 -14.48 15.59
N LEU A 218 17.88 -14.67 15.05
CA LEU A 218 16.86 -13.62 14.96
C LEU A 218 16.30 -13.23 16.32
N GLU A 219 16.06 -14.19 17.22
CA GLU A 219 15.64 -13.91 18.61
C GLU A 219 16.70 -13.11 19.37
N THR A 220 17.97 -13.48 19.21
CA THR A 220 19.11 -12.77 19.83
C THR A 220 19.19 -11.32 19.35
N VAL A 221 19.04 -11.10 18.05
CA VAL A 221 19.05 -9.75 17.48
C VAL A 221 17.79 -8.97 17.88
N ALA A 222 16.63 -9.63 17.91
CA ALA A 222 15.38 -9.00 18.32
C ALA A 222 15.44 -8.52 19.78
N GLU A 223 16.03 -9.29 20.69
CA GLU A 223 16.26 -8.85 22.07
C GLU A 223 17.19 -7.63 22.13
N ARG A 224 18.30 -7.66 21.39
CA ARG A 224 19.28 -6.55 21.34
C ARG A 224 18.66 -5.24 20.82
N GLU A 225 17.88 -5.33 19.75
CA GLU A 225 17.24 -4.18 19.09
C GLU A 225 15.85 -3.83 19.68
N ARG A 226 15.42 -4.55 20.74
CA ARG A 226 14.09 -4.40 21.37
C ARG A 226 12.92 -4.57 20.40
N ILE A 227 13.05 -5.51 19.46
CA ILE A 227 11.99 -5.89 18.52
C ILE A 227 11.04 -6.87 19.22
N TYR A 228 9.73 -6.62 19.14
CA TYR A 228 8.71 -7.47 19.77
C TYR A 228 8.53 -8.80 19.03
N THR A 229 8.91 -9.92 19.64
CA THR A 229 8.82 -11.27 19.05
C THR A 229 7.50 -11.98 19.29
N GLY A 230 6.58 -11.41 20.08
CA GLY A 230 5.26 -12.01 20.36
C GLY A 230 4.22 -11.77 19.26
N SER A 231 4.61 -11.13 18.15
CA SER A 231 3.71 -10.82 17.06
C SER A 231 3.43 -12.03 16.16
N SER A 232 2.26 -12.07 15.53
CA SER A 232 1.84 -13.22 14.70
C SER A 232 2.70 -13.44 13.44
N ASP A 233 3.42 -12.41 13.02
CA ASP A 233 4.39 -12.40 11.93
C ASP A 233 5.74 -13.03 12.32
N PHE A 234 6.12 -12.98 13.60
CA PHE A 234 7.32 -13.63 14.11
C PHE A 234 7.15 -15.16 14.18
N PRO A 235 8.12 -15.96 13.69
CA PRO A 235 8.02 -17.41 13.74
C PRO A 235 8.09 -17.90 15.18
N THR A 236 7.10 -18.69 15.60
CA THR A 236 7.08 -19.35 16.92
C THR A 236 7.76 -20.71 16.91
N THR A 237 8.08 -21.25 15.72
CA THR A 237 8.79 -22.53 15.55
C THR A 237 9.74 -22.46 14.36
N SER A 238 10.82 -23.24 14.38
CA SER A 238 11.84 -23.24 13.31
C SER A 238 11.26 -23.62 11.94
N ASN A 239 10.23 -24.47 11.91
CA ASN A 239 9.56 -24.88 10.67
C ASN A 239 8.82 -23.72 9.98
N MET A 240 8.41 -22.69 10.74
CA MET A 240 7.72 -21.52 10.21
C MET A 240 8.66 -20.53 9.53
N VAL A 241 9.95 -20.50 9.89
CA VAL A 241 10.93 -19.53 9.38
C VAL A 241 10.96 -19.52 7.85
N SER A 242 11.03 -20.69 7.22
CA SER A 242 11.03 -20.79 5.75
C SER A 242 9.73 -20.28 5.12
N LYS A 243 8.58 -20.52 5.75
CA LYS A 243 7.28 -20.03 5.28
C LYS A 243 7.18 -18.51 5.43
N LYS A 244 7.65 -17.97 6.56
CA LYS A 244 7.67 -16.54 6.85
C LYS A 244 8.60 -15.79 5.91
N LEU A 245 9.82 -16.30 5.67
CA LEU A 245 10.75 -15.74 4.67
C LEU A 245 10.12 -15.66 3.27
N LYS A 246 9.44 -16.73 2.85
CA LYS A 246 8.71 -16.72 1.57
C LYS A 246 7.59 -15.67 1.54
N SER A 247 6.86 -15.47 2.64
CA SER A 247 5.82 -14.45 2.70
C SER A 247 6.35 -13.01 2.68
N ILE A 248 7.57 -12.77 3.14
CA ILE A 248 8.20 -11.44 3.12
C ILE A 248 9.25 -11.28 2.02
N LYS A 249 9.26 -12.17 1.01
CA LYS A 249 10.29 -12.19 -0.04
C LYS A 249 10.40 -10.87 -0.80
N SER A 250 9.27 -10.31 -1.23
CA SER A 250 9.22 -9.03 -1.95
C SER A 250 9.77 -7.88 -1.10
N ASN A 251 9.41 -7.85 0.20
CA ASN A 251 9.96 -6.86 1.14
C ASN A 251 11.48 -6.93 1.26
N LEU A 252 12.03 -8.14 1.39
CA LEU A 252 13.48 -8.33 1.47
C LEU A 252 14.18 -7.93 0.16
N GLU A 253 13.67 -8.35 -1.00
CA GLU A 253 14.26 -8.02 -2.31
C GLU A 253 14.34 -6.51 -2.55
N ARG A 254 13.35 -5.74 -2.08
CA ARG A 254 13.33 -4.27 -2.18
C ARG A 254 14.37 -3.57 -1.32
N LEU A 255 14.79 -4.19 -0.22
CA LEU A 255 15.92 -3.72 0.57
C LEU A 255 17.28 -4.14 0.02
N GLY A 256 17.28 -4.83 -1.13
CA GLY A 256 18.46 -5.52 -1.62
C GLY A 256 18.87 -6.60 -0.64
N ILE A 257 17.93 -7.39 -0.14
CA ILE A 257 18.20 -8.61 0.64
C ILE A 257 17.66 -9.79 -0.16
N GLU A 258 18.55 -10.73 -0.45
CA GLU A 258 18.21 -11.97 -1.13
C GLU A 258 18.28 -13.14 -0.16
N PHE A 259 17.41 -14.13 -0.38
CA PHE A 259 17.50 -15.39 0.34
C PHE A 259 17.34 -16.59 -0.59
N GLU A 260 18.03 -17.67 -0.26
CA GLU A 260 17.94 -18.94 -0.94
C GLU A 260 17.74 -20.06 0.08
N ILE A 261 16.88 -21.03 -0.22
CA ILE A 261 16.66 -22.22 0.61
C ILE A 261 17.13 -23.43 -0.18
N LYS A 262 18.32 -23.95 0.15
CA LYS A 262 18.89 -25.14 -0.48
C LYS A 262 18.52 -26.39 0.29
N ARG A 263 17.95 -27.37 -0.42
CA ARG A 263 17.72 -28.72 0.11
C ARG A 263 19.04 -29.47 0.18
N THR A 264 19.37 -30.01 1.35
CA THR A 264 20.44 -31.00 1.50
C THR A 264 19.82 -32.35 1.88
N ASN A 265 20.62 -33.43 1.85
CA ASN A 265 20.15 -34.79 2.14
C ASN A 265 19.56 -34.95 3.56
N THR A 266 19.87 -34.04 4.48
CA THR A 266 19.44 -34.12 5.88
C THR A 266 18.65 -32.91 6.36
N ASN A 267 18.85 -31.71 5.80
CA ASN A 267 18.15 -30.48 6.23
C ASN A 267 18.05 -29.43 5.12
N ASN A 268 17.13 -28.46 5.27
CA ASN A 268 17.17 -27.24 4.46
C ASN A 268 18.17 -26.25 5.05
N ILE A 269 19.10 -25.77 4.23
CA ILE A 269 20.01 -24.66 4.57
C ILE A 269 19.40 -23.38 4.00
N ILE A 270 19.33 -22.34 4.84
CA ILE A 270 18.88 -21.01 4.45
C ILE A 270 20.13 -20.14 4.29
N HIS A 271 20.23 -19.43 3.18
CA HIS A 271 21.23 -18.40 2.92
C HIS A 271 20.52 -17.04 2.83
N LEU A 272 21.05 -16.04 3.52
CA LEU A 272 20.62 -14.64 3.50
C LEU A 272 21.81 -13.76 3.13
N ARG A 273 21.64 -12.77 2.25
CA ARG A 273 22.70 -11.82 1.87
C ARG A 273 22.13 -10.49 1.43
N ARG A 274 22.91 -9.41 1.52
CA ARG A 274 22.60 -8.16 0.81
C ARG A 274 23.01 -8.25 -0.67
N SER A 275 22.18 -7.74 -1.58
CA SER A 275 22.45 -7.62 -3.00
C SER A 275 23.58 -6.60 -3.20
N GLY A 276 24.71 -7.04 -3.74
CA GLY A 276 25.90 -6.19 -4.00
C GLY A 276 27.14 -6.49 -3.15
N SER A 277 27.08 -7.50 -2.27
CA SER A 277 28.22 -8.07 -1.54
C SER A 277 28.62 -9.45 -2.07
#